data_AF-D5BQT2-F1
#
_entry.id   AF-D5BQT2-F1
#
_cell.length_a   1.000
_cell.length_b   1.000
_cell.length_c   1.000
_cell.angle_alpha   90.00
_cell.angle_beta   90.00
_cell.angle_gamma   90.00
#
_symmetry.space_group_name_H-M   'P 1'
#
loop_
_entity.id
_entity.type
_entity.pdbx_description
1 polymer ?
#
loop_
_entity_poly.entity_id
_entity_poly.type
_entity_poly.pdbx_seq_one_letter_code
_entity_poly.pdbx_strand_id
1 'polypeptide(L)'
;MALVFGFENTQRRSLAANLICLSGELQNALRIPKEPMLAAIRVQWWYDTLAVAPSSYKGNIAPLVVRLQKHIQNDDIERDDILKLIEAWQACTMDETASTTQAWSICWQLVGHYLGGHDTGDSAQKIAPVLHATPTTDPATIPSLDNAFFGNLRKQVQESRQWWLYFAAIIGYHKHMYGHDAMDHDHLLVWRLLRWRLFGFKIAD
;
A
#
# COMPACT_ATOMS: atom_id res chain seq x y z
N MET A 1 0.64 9.94 0.95
CA MET A 1 1.28 8.60 0.84
C MET A 1 2.63 8.62 0.12
N ALA A 2 2.78 9.24 -1.06
CA ALA A 2 4.03 9.21 -1.84
C ALA A 2 5.30 9.67 -1.08
N LEU A 3 5.16 10.60 -0.13
CA LEU A 3 6.27 11.14 0.68
C LEU A 3 6.95 10.09 1.59
N VAL A 4 6.24 9.01 1.92
CA VAL A 4 6.75 7.95 2.80
C VAL A 4 7.96 7.23 2.19
N PHE A 5 7.97 7.06 0.87
CA PHE A 5 9.06 6.44 0.12
C PHE A 5 10.13 7.46 -0.31
N GLY A 6 10.09 8.69 0.19
CA GLY A 6 11.02 9.76 -0.20
C GLY A 6 12.49 9.46 0.09
N PHE A 7 12.76 8.52 1.00
CA PHE A 7 14.11 8.10 1.40
C PHE A 7 14.59 6.81 0.73
N GLU A 8 13.74 6.17 -0.09
CA GLU A 8 14.13 5.00 -0.88
C GLU A 8 14.85 5.39 -2.17
N ASN A 9 15.59 4.45 -2.75
CA ASN A 9 16.18 4.64 -4.07
C ASN A 9 15.08 4.82 -5.15
N THR A 10 15.44 5.46 -6.27
CA THR A 10 14.46 5.82 -7.31
C THR A 10 13.69 4.63 -7.87
N GLN A 11 14.35 3.48 -8.03
CA GLN A 11 13.78 2.27 -8.61
C GLN A 11 12.75 1.62 -7.67
N ARG A 12 13.12 1.40 -6.41
CA ARG A 12 12.24 0.88 -5.36
C ARG A 12 11.06 1.80 -5.09
N ARG A 13 11.32 3.11 -5.05
CA ARG A 13 10.26 4.11 -4.92
C ARG A 13 9.28 4.05 -6.09
N SER A 14 9.77 3.87 -7.33
CA SER A 14 8.93 3.70 -8.52
C SER A 14 8.07 2.45 -8.41
N LEU A 15 8.67 1.31 -8.03
CA LEU A 15 7.93 0.06 -7.86
C LEU A 15 6.83 0.19 -6.81
N ALA A 16 7.16 0.66 -5.60
CA ALA A 16 6.21 0.86 -4.52
C ALA A 16 5.06 1.80 -4.92
N ALA A 17 5.38 2.91 -5.60
CA ALA A 17 4.37 3.84 -6.09
C ALA A 17 3.45 3.20 -7.11
N ASN A 18 3.98 2.42 -8.06
CA ASN A 18 3.18 1.75 -9.08
C ASN A 18 2.26 0.66 -8.46
N LEU A 19 2.73 -0.09 -7.47
CA LEU A 19 1.91 -1.07 -6.74
C LEU A 19 0.79 -0.41 -5.94
N ILE A 20 1.08 0.70 -5.26
CA ILE A 20 0.05 1.48 -4.54
C ILE A 20 -0.95 2.10 -5.51
N CYS A 21 -0.48 2.62 -6.66
CA CYS A 21 -1.36 3.10 -7.72
C CYS A 21 -2.26 1.98 -8.25
N LEU A 22 -1.73 0.78 -8.47
CA LEU A 22 -2.53 -0.37 -8.91
C LEU A 22 -3.64 -0.67 -7.92
N SER A 23 -3.33 -0.79 -6.63
CA SER A 23 -4.34 -1.01 -5.59
C SER A 23 -5.36 0.12 -5.51
N GLY A 24 -4.95 1.38 -5.75
CA GLY A 24 -5.88 2.51 -5.84
C GLY A 24 -6.82 2.42 -7.04
N GLU A 25 -6.32 2.02 -8.22
CA GLU A 25 -7.14 1.77 -9.41
C GLU A 25 -8.10 0.60 -9.21
N LEU A 26 -7.66 -0.48 -8.54
CA LEU A 26 -8.51 -1.63 -8.20
C LEU A 26 -9.60 -1.24 -7.21
N GLN A 27 -9.27 -0.48 -6.15
CA GLN A 27 -10.26 0.06 -5.23
C GLN A 27 -11.27 0.97 -5.95
N ASN A 28 -10.82 1.80 -6.88
CA ASN A 28 -11.71 2.63 -7.70
C ASN A 28 -12.58 1.79 -8.66
N ALA A 29 -12.05 0.69 -9.19
CA ALA A 29 -12.80 -0.26 -10.00
C ALA A 29 -13.95 -0.91 -9.20
N LEU A 30 -13.78 -1.11 -7.88
CA LEU A 30 -14.85 -1.54 -6.98
C LEU A 30 -15.84 -0.42 -6.66
N ARG A 31 -15.33 0.77 -6.32
CA ARG A 31 -16.13 1.86 -5.73
C ARG A 31 -16.98 2.64 -6.74
N ILE A 32 -16.51 2.81 -7.97
CA ILE A 32 -17.15 3.70 -8.96
C ILE A 32 -18.41 3.07 -9.58
N PRO A 33 -18.41 1.80 -10.02
CA PRO A 33 -19.59 1.20 -10.62
C PRO A 33 -20.71 0.99 -9.59
N LYS A 34 -21.96 1.21 -10.01
CA LYS A 34 -23.14 0.87 -9.19
C LYS A 34 -23.52 -0.60 -9.29
N GLU A 35 -23.07 -1.29 -10.35
CA GLU A 35 -23.39 -2.69 -10.63
C GLU A 35 -22.20 -3.59 -10.29
N PRO A 36 -22.36 -4.61 -9.42
CA PRO A 36 -21.29 -5.53 -9.03
C PRO A 36 -20.61 -6.21 -10.22
N MET A 37 -21.38 -6.55 -11.25
CA MET A 37 -20.86 -7.18 -12.47
C MET A 37 -19.87 -6.27 -13.20
N LEU A 38 -20.12 -4.96 -13.26
CA LEU A 38 -19.20 -4.01 -13.89
C LEU A 38 -17.91 -3.83 -13.08
N ALA A 39 -18.00 -3.89 -11.75
CA ALA A 39 -16.81 -3.90 -10.88
C ALA A 39 -15.95 -5.13 -11.15
N ALA A 40 -16.56 -6.33 -11.18
CA ALA A 40 -15.87 -7.58 -11.49
C ALA A 40 -15.18 -7.55 -12.87
N ILE A 41 -15.88 -7.08 -13.92
CA ILE A 41 -15.31 -6.95 -15.26
C ILE A 41 -14.10 -6.00 -15.28
N ARG A 42 -14.16 -4.88 -14.56
CA ARG A 42 -13.05 -3.92 -14.50
C ARG A 42 -11.83 -4.49 -13.78
N VAL A 43 -12.03 -5.20 -12.68
CA VAL A 43 -10.92 -5.87 -11.97
C VAL A 43 -10.35 -7.01 -12.84
N GLN A 44 -11.21 -7.80 -13.49
CA GLN A 44 -10.78 -8.87 -14.41
C GLN A 44 -9.95 -8.32 -15.57
N TRP A 45 -10.32 -7.16 -16.12
CA TRP A 45 -9.55 -6.52 -17.18
C TRP A 45 -8.09 -6.23 -16.77
N TRP A 46 -7.86 -5.81 -15.52
CA TRP A 46 -6.51 -5.63 -14.99
C TRP A 46 -5.73 -6.94 -14.93
N TYR A 47 -6.39 -8.02 -14.47
CA TYR A 47 -5.80 -9.36 -14.44
C TYR A 47 -5.38 -9.81 -15.84
N ASP A 48 -6.32 -9.83 -16.78
CA ASP A 48 -6.10 -10.31 -18.15
C ASP A 48 -4.99 -9.49 -18.85
N THR A 49 -4.98 -8.18 -18.62
CA THR A 49 -4.00 -7.27 -19.24
C THR A 49 -2.58 -7.47 -18.69
N LEU A 50 -2.43 -7.80 -17.41
CA LEU A 50 -1.13 -8.02 -16.76
C LEU A 50 -0.65 -9.47 -16.83
N ALA A 51 -1.56 -10.43 -17.02
CA ALA A 51 -1.22 -11.85 -17.21
C ALA A 51 -0.52 -12.11 -18.55
N VAL A 52 -0.89 -11.35 -19.59
CA VAL A 52 -0.40 -11.52 -20.95
C VAL A 52 0.97 -10.84 -21.15
N ALA A 53 1.83 -11.45 -21.98
CA ALA A 53 3.11 -10.86 -22.34
C ALA A 53 2.94 -9.53 -23.12
N PRO A 54 3.84 -8.54 -22.94
CA PRO A 54 3.71 -7.21 -23.56
C PRO A 54 3.57 -7.26 -25.09
N SER A 55 4.18 -8.24 -25.75
CA SER A 55 4.16 -8.43 -27.21
C SER A 55 2.81 -8.85 -27.78
N SER A 56 1.87 -9.30 -26.94
CA SER A 56 0.61 -9.88 -27.39
C SER A 56 -0.57 -8.90 -27.29
N TYR A 57 -0.35 -7.69 -26.79
CA TYR A 57 -1.42 -6.71 -26.62
C TYR A 57 -1.72 -5.95 -27.92
N LYS A 58 -2.97 -6.01 -28.38
CA LYS A 58 -3.48 -5.30 -29.55
C LYS A 58 -4.54 -4.29 -29.12
N GLY A 59 -4.13 -3.21 -28.46
CA GLY A 59 -5.07 -2.20 -27.94
C GLY A 59 -4.41 -1.03 -27.21
N ASN A 60 -5.22 -0.08 -26.76
CA ASN A 60 -4.76 1.06 -25.96
C ASN A 60 -4.50 0.61 -24.52
N ILE A 61 -3.23 0.61 -24.10
CA ILE A 61 -2.79 0.10 -22.80
C ILE A 61 -2.75 1.25 -21.79
N ALA A 62 -3.29 1.03 -20.59
CA ALA A 62 -3.18 2.02 -19.52
C ALA A 62 -1.70 2.31 -19.17
N PRO A 63 -1.28 3.57 -18.96
CA PRO A 63 0.13 3.90 -18.67
C PRO A 63 0.72 3.17 -17.45
N LEU A 64 -0.11 2.80 -16.47
CA LEU A 64 0.32 2.01 -15.32
C LEU A 64 0.73 0.59 -15.70
N VAL A 65 0.00 -0.06 -16.63
CA VAL A 65 0.35 -1.39 -17.14
C VAL A 65 1.73 -1.37 -17.79
N VAL A 66 2.02 -0.37 -18.63
CA VAL A 66 3.34 -0.24 -19.27
C VAL A 66 4.46 -0.11 -18.23
N ARG A 67 4.24 0.67 -17.16
CA ARG A 67 5.21 0.82 -16.07
C ARG A 67 5.41 -0.47 -15.28
N LEU A 68 4.34 -1.21 -14.99
CA LEU A 68 4.41 -2.49 -14.29
C LEU A 68 5.09 -3.57 -15.16
N GLN A 69 4.76 -3.63 -16.45
CA GLN A 69 5.42 -4.53 -17.40
C GLN A 69 6.92 -4.26 -17.48
N LYS A 70 7.34 -2.99 -17.44
CA LYS A 70 8.76 -2.64 -17.38
C LYS A 70 9.44 -3.16 -16.11
N HIS A 71 8.77 -3.06 -14.95
CA HIS A 71 9.29 -3.64 -13.70
C HIS A 71 9.40 -5.17 -13.78
N ILE A 72 8.42 -5.85 -14.39
CA ILE A 72 8.48 -7.31 -14.63
C ILE A 72 9.67 -7.66 -15.55
N GLN A 73 9.86 -6.91 -16.65
CA GLN A 73 10.96 -7.14 -17.59
C GLN A 73 12.35 -6.90 -17.00
N ASN A 74 12.44 -6.05 -15.97
CA ASN A 74 13.67 -5.72 -15.27
C ASN A 74 13.94 -6.66 -14.08
N ASP A 75 13.11 -7.68 -13.87
CA ASP A 75 13.14 -8.57 -12.70
C ASP A 75 13.03 -7.80 -11.35
N ASP A 76 12.36 -6.64 -11.37
CA ASP A 76 12.07 -5.87 -10.15
C ASP A 76 10.94 -6.50 -9.31
N ILE A 77 10.09 -7.28 -9.97
CA ILE A 77 8.91 -7.93 -9.39
C ILE A 77 8.46 -9.11 -10.26
N GLU A 78 8.05 -10.19 -9.61
CA GLU A 78 7.42 -11.32 -10.30
C GLU A 78 5.99 -11.00 -10.74
N ARG A 79 5.63 -11.42 -11.95
CA ARG A 79 4.28 -11.23 -12.49
C ARG A 79 3.23 -11.86 -11.57
N ASP A 80 3.49 -13.07 -11.09
CA ASP A 80 2.56 -13.84 -10.26
C ASP A 80 2.20 -13.09 -8.97
N ASP A 81 3.12 -12.32 -8.40
CA ASP A 81 2.82 -11.54 -7.20
C ASP A 81 1.90 -10.35 -7.48
N ILE A 82 2.01 -9.74 -8.66
CA ILE A 82 1.05 -8.72 -9.11
C ILE A 82 -0.32 -9.35 -9.35
N LEU A 83 -0.37 -10.55 -9.93
CA LEU A 83 -1.63 -11.27 -10.15
C LEU A 83 -2.30 -11.67 -8.83
N LYS A 84 -1.54 -12.19 -7.85
CA LYS A 84 -2.05 -12.49 -6.50
C LYS A 84 -2.62 -11.24 -5.82
N LEU A 85 -1.98 -10.09 -6.01
CA LEU A 85 -2.53 -8.82 -5.51
C LEU A 85 -3.88 -8.52 -6.16
N ILE A 86 -4.02 -8.69 -7.48
CA ILE A 86 -5.30 -8.48 -8.18
C ILE A 86 -6.36 -9.49 -7.71
N GLU A 87 -6.00 -10.75 -7.50
CA GLU A 87 -6.89 -11.79 -6.97
C GLU A 87 -7.45 -11.42 -5.59
N ALA A 88 -6.64 -10.82 -4.72
CA ALA A 88 -7.11 -10.30 -3.43
C ALA A 88 -8.21 -9.24 -3.60
N TRP A 89 -8.12 -8.40 -4.64
CA TRP A 89 -9.15 -7.42 -4.98
C TRP A 89 -10.35 -8.05 -5.69
N GLN A 90 -10.16 -9.12 -6.45
CA GLN A 90 -11.26 -9.90 -7.03
C GLN A 90 -12.11 -10.55 -5.95
N ALA A 91 -11.51 -11.06 -4.87
CA ALA A 91 -12.25 -11.61 -3.74
C ALA A 91 -13.27 -10.59 -3.17
N CYS A 92 -12.90 -9.31 -3.09
CA CYS A 92 -13.81 -8.23 -2.68
C CYS A 92 -14.99 -7.98 -3.64
N THR A 93 -14.95 -8.48 -4.89
CA THR A 93 -16.10 -8.42 -5.81
C THR A 93 -17.06 -9.60 -5.65
N MET A 94 -16.55 -10.73 -5.16
CA MET A 94 -17.28 -12.01 -5.13
C MET A 94 -17.84 -12.34 -3.74
N ASP A 95 -17.20 -11.84 -2.69
CA ASP A 95 -17.54 -12.11 -1.30
C ASP A 95 -17.88 -10.79 -0.58
N GLU A 96 -19.12 -10.67 -0.12
CA GLU A 96 -19.60 -9.49 0.64
C GLU A 96 -18.88 -9.31 1.98
N THR A 97 -18.24 -10.37 2.50
CA THR A 97 -17.48 -10.32 3.75
C THR A 97 -16.01 -9.93 3.55
N ALA A 98 -15.52 -9.95 2.31
CA ALA A 98 -14.13 -9.64 1.99
C ALA A 98 -13.86 -8.13 2.14
N SER A 99 -12.98 -7.77 3.07
CA SER A 99 -12.66 -6.38 3.36
C SER A 99 -11.61 -5.82 2.42
N THR A 100 -11.88 -4.64 1.84
CA THR A 100 -10.88 -3.87 1.08
C THR A 100 -9.63 -3.54 1.91
N THR A 101 -9.76 -3.49 3.24
CA THR A 101 -8.63 -3.34 4.17
C THR A 101 -7.67 -4.51 4.08
N GLN A 102 -8.17 -5.74 3.91
CA GLN A 102 -7.33 -6.92 3.75
C GLN A 102 -6.58 -6.92 2.41
N ALA A 103 -7.22 -6.53 1.32
CA ALA A 103 -6.58 -6.37 0.02
C ALA A 103 -5.47 -5.30 0.07
N TRP A 104 -5.71 -4.20 0.80
CA TRP A 104 -4.68 -3.21 1.09
C TRP A 104 -3.52 -3.78 1.92
N SER A 105 -3.79 -4.62 2.92
CA SER A 105 -2.74 -5.29 3.69
C SER A 105 -1.84 -6.15 2.83
N ILE A 106 -2.40 -6.88 1.86
CA ILE A 106 -1.64 -7.67 0.89
C ILE A 106 -0.78 -6.75 0.00
N CYS A 107 -1.31 -5.61 -0.44
CA CYS A 107 -0.52 -4.62 -1.19
C CYS A 107 0.68 -4.12 -0.38
N TRP A 108 0.48 -3.76 0.89
CA TRP A 108 1.56 -3.26 1.74
C TRP A 108 2.58 -4.34 2.09
N GLN A 109 2.13 -5.59 2.29
CA GLN A 109 3.02 -6.73 2.47
C GLN A 109 3.92 -6.92 1.25
N LEU A 110 3.34 -6.88 0.05
CA LEU A 110 4.06 -7.00 -1.21
C LEU A 110 5.11 -5.89 -1.36
N VAL A 111 4.71 -4.63 -1.12
CA VAL A 111 5.65 -3.50 -1.12
C VAL A 111 6.79 -3.72 -0.11
N GLY A 112 6.46 -4.17 1.10
CA GLY A 112 7.46 -4.44 2.13
C GLY A 112 8.45 -5.54 1.76
N HIS A 113 7.96 -6.61 1.15
CA HIS A 113 8.78 -7.72 0.68
C HIS A 113 9.83 -7.26 -0.34
N TYR A 114 9.41 -6.49 -1.35
CA TYR A 114 10.31 -6.03 -2.41
C TYR A 114 11.26 -4.89 -1.99
N LEU A 115 10.91 -4.13 -0.94
CA LEU A 115 11.75 -3.03 -0.45
C LEU A 115 12.75 -3.46 0.63
N GLY A 116 12.38 -4.42 1.48
CA GLY A 116 13.14 -4.78 2.68
C GLY A 116 13.04 -6.25 3.12
N GLY A 117 12.51 -7.14 2.28
CA GLY A 117 12.39 -8.57 2.59
C GLY A 117 11.16 -8.95 3.42
N HIS A 118 11.04 -10.23 3.76
CA HIS A 118 9.87 -10.83 4.41
C HIS A 118 9.46 -10.13 5.72
N ASP A 119 10.41 -9.89 6.64
CA ASP A 119 10.12 -9.24 7.92
C ASP A 119 9.54 -7.82 7.75
N THR A 120 10.02 -7.09 6.73
CA THR A 120 9.50 -5.77 6.38
C THR A 120 8.09 -5.89 5.79
N GLY A 121 7.85 -6.91 4.97
CA GLY A 121 6.53 -7.27 4.46
C GLY A 121 5.52 -7.51 5.58
N ASP A 122 5.85 -8.36 6.55
CA ASP A 122 4.95 -8.70 7.66
C ASP A 122 4.64 -7.50 8.55
N SER A 123 5.64 -6.65 8.82
CA SER A 123 5.40 -5.40 9.53
C SER A 123 4.53 -4.43 8.72
N ALA A 124 4.71 -4.34 7.40
CA ALA A 124 3.89 -3.49 6.53
C ALA A 124 2.44 -3.97 6.47
N GLN A 125 2.22 -5.27 6.39
CA GLN A 125 0.90 -5.90 6.46
C GLN A 125 0.16 -5.53 7.74
N LYS A 126 0.86 -5.52 8.89
CA LYS A 126 0.28 -5.16 10.19
C LYS A 126 -0.09 -3.68 10.30
N ILE A 127 0.61 -2.79 9.61
CA ILE A 127 0.34 -1.34 9.66
C ILE A 127 -0.81 -0.95 8.72
N ALA A 128 -0.99 -1.68 7.62
CA ALA A 128 -1.96 -1.36 6.58
C ALA A 128 -3.41 -1.18 7.06
N PRO A 129 -3.95 -1.97 8.01
CA PRO A 129 -5.29 -1.75 8.53
C PRO A 129 -5.47 -0.37 9.17
N VAL A 130 -4.46 0.15 9.85
CA VAL A 130 -4.53 1.49 10.46
C VAL A 130 -4.51 2.59 9.40
N LEU A 131 -3.78 2.37 8.30
CA LEU A 131 -3.67 3.32 7.20
C LEU A 131 -4.94 3.44 6.35
N HIS A 132 -5.68 2.35 6.25
CA HIS A 132 -6.83 2.20 5.35
C HIS A 132 -8.14 1.90 6.07
N ALA A 133 -8.16 2.02 7.40
CA ALA A 133 -9.38 1.90 8.20
C ALA A 133 -10.40 2.94 7.73
N THR A 134 -11.55 2.50 7.26
CA THR A 134 -12.69 3.37 6.97
C THR A 134 -13.51 3.61 8.25
N PRO A 135 -14.41 4.62 8.29
CA PRO A 135 -15.32 4.83 9.43
C PRO A 135 -16.20 3.62 9.77
N THR A 136 -16.37 2.70 8.82
CA THR A 136 -17.14 1.46 8.97
C THR A 136 -16.28 0.26 9.38
N THR A 137 -14.96 0.44 9.53
CA THR A 137 -14.05 -0.62 9.95
C THR A 137 -14.25 -0.92 11.43
N ASP A 138 -14.39 -2.19 11.77
CA ASP A 138 -14.52 -2.62 13.17
C ASP A 138 -13.26 -2.22 13.95
N PRO A 139 -13.38 -1.42 15.03
CA PRO A 139 -12.23 -1.01 15.84
C PRO A 139 -11.45 -2.20 16.42
N ALA A 140 -12.07 -3.37 16.60
CA ALA A 140 -11.38 -4.58 17.06
C ALA A 140 -10.35 -5.14 16.04
N THR A 141 -10.49 -4.77 14.75
CA THR A 141 -9.57 -5.21 13.68
C THR A 141 -8.37 -4.28 13.48
N ILE A 142 -8.39 -3.10 14.12
CA ILE A 142 -7.32 -2.12 14.03
C ILE A 142 -6.30 -2.41 15.13
N PRO A 143 -5.03 -2.69 14.79
CA PRO A 143 -4.03 -2.97 15.79
C PRO A 143 -3.76 -1.73 16.65
N SER A 144 -3.69 -1.93 17.96
CA SER A 144 -3.28 -0.88 18.89
C SER A 144 -1.82 -0.50 18.64
N LEU A 145 -1.59 0.75 18.26
CA LEU A 145 -0.26 1.31 18.06
C LEU A 145 0.15 2.08 19.33
N ASP A 146 0.88 1.43 20.23
CA ASP A 146 1.37 2.03 21.46
C ASP A 146 2.82 2.56 21.32
N ASN A 147 3.30 3.25 22.37
CA ASN A 147 4.67 3.76 22.40
C ASN A 147 5.73 2.63 22.29
N ALA A 148 5.41 1.42 22.76
CA ALA A 148 6.31 0.26 22.66
C ALA A 148 6.43 -0.24 21.21
N PHE A 149 5.33 -0.29 20.47
CA PHE A 149 5.29 -0.59 19.04
C PHE A 149 6.17 0.37 18.25
N PHE A 150 5.99 1.69 18.43
CA PHE A 150 6.82 2.69 17.75
C PHE A 150 8.29 2.61 18.17
N GLY A 151 8.58 2.29 19.43
CA GLY A 151 9.95 2.08 19.91
C GLY A 151 10.63 0.87 19.25
N ASN A 152 9.93 -0.26 19.15
CA ASN A 152 10.44 -1.47 18.51
C ASN A 152 10.58 -1.31 17.00
N LEU A 153 9.58 -0.73 16.34
CA LEU A 153 9.61 -0.44 14.91
C LEU A 153 10.77 0.51 14.57
N ARG A 154 11.04 1.51 15.42
CA ARG A 154 12.19 2.42 15.23
C ARG A 154 13.52 1.66 15.23
N LYS A 155 13.72 0.72 16.15
CA LYS A 155 14.95 -0.11 16.20
C LYS A 155 15.07 -0.96 14.93
N GLN A 156 13.98 -1.64 14.54
CA GLN A 156 13.93 -2.44 13.33
C GLN A 156 14.29 -1.62 12.08
N VAL A 157 13.73 -0.42 11.90
CA VAL A 157 14.03 0.42 10.72
C VAL A 157 15.41 1.08 10.77
N GLN A 158 16.02 1.23 11.94
CA GLN A 158 17.41 1.69 12.05
C GLN A 158 18.37 0.63 11.51
N GLU A 159 18.10 -0.64 11.80
CA GLU A 159 18.87 -1.79 11.31
C GLU A 159 18.64 -2.05 9.82
N SER A 160 17.37 -2.10 9.39
CA SER A 160 17.00 -2.40 8.01
C SER A 160 17.08 -1.20 7.04
N ARG A 161 17.23 0.01 7.58
CA ARG A 161 17.16 1.31 6.88
C ARG A 161 15.82 1.61 6.20
N GLN A 162 14.77 0.83 6.47
CA GLN A 162 13.43 0.96 5.87
C GLN A 162 12.58 2.01 6.58
N TRP A 163 13.04 3.27 6.60
CA TRP A 163 12.37 4.37 7.32
C TRP A 163 10.94 4.64 6.85
N TRP A 164 10.61 4.29 5.61
CA TRP A 164 9.28 4.43 5.06
C TRP A 164 8.24 3.67 5.89
N LEU A 165 8.58 2.51 6.44
CA LEU A 165 7.68 1.70 7.26
C LEU A 165 7.30 2.42 8.56
N TYR A 166 8.28 3.06 9.19
CA TYR A 166 8.08 3.86 10.39
C TYR A 166 7.20 5.09 10.12
N PHE A 167 7.43 5.77 9.00
CA PHE A 167 6.59 6.91 8.60
C PHE A 167 5.17 6.48 8.22
N ALA A 168 5.01 5.33 7.59
CA ALA A 168 3.70 4.75 7.29
C ALA A 168 2.90 4.52 8.58
N ALA A 169 3.53 3.92 9.61
CA ALA A 169 2.89 3.72 10.90
C ALA A 169 2.46 5.02 11.58
N ILE A 170 3.32 6.04 11.58
CA ILE A 170 3.02 7.34 12.21
C ILE A 170 1.85 8.03 11.48
N ILE A 171 1.86 8.02 10.14
CA ILE A 171 0.77 8.62 9.36
C ILE A 171 -0.53 7.87 9.60
N GLY A 172 -0.51 6.53 9.66
CA GLY A 172 -1.68 5.73 9.98
C GLY A 172 -2.25 6.09 11.36
N TYR A 173 -1.39 6.17 12.37
CA TYR A 173 -1.79 6.60 13.71
C TYR A 173 -2.45 7.99 13.71
N HIS A 174 -1.85 8.97 13.03
CA HIS A 174 -2.43 10.32 12.95
C HIS A 174 -3.77 10.33 12.23
N LYS A 175 -3.92 9.57 11.14
CA LYS A 175 -5.20 9.46 10.42
C LYS A 175 -6.29 8.81 11.28
N HIS A 176 -5.91 7.82 12.07
CA HIS A 176 -6.83 7.15 12.98
C HIS A 176 -7.29 8.07 14.12
N MET A 177 -6.36 8.80 14.75
CA MET A 177 -6.66 9.66 15.91
C MET A 177 -7.31 11.00 15.54
N TYR A 178 -6.90 11.63 14.45
CA TYR A 178 -7.29 13.00 14.10
C TYR A 178 -8.18 13.08 12.85
N GLY A 179 -8.53 11.94 12.24
CA GLY A 179 -9.32 11.86 11.02
C GLY A 179 -8.49 11.79 9.74
N HIS A 180 -9.12 11.36 8.66
CA HIS A 180 -8.46 11.05 7.38
C HIS A 180 -7.78 12.25 6.73
N ASP A 181 -8.35 13.45 6.90
CA ASP A 181 -7.90 14.69 6.25
C ASP A 181 -6.82 15.44 7.06
N ALA A 182 -6.51 14.96 8.27
CA ALA A 182 -5.63 15.65 9.22
C ALA A 182 -4.20 15.90 8.69
N MET A 183 -3.74 15.06 7.77
CA MET A 183 -2.39 15.12 7.20
C MET A 183 -2.34 15.68 5.77
N ASP A 184 -3.48 15.76 5.07
CA ASP A 184 -3.51 16.15 3.64
C ASP A 184 -3.26 17.66 3.45
N HIS A 185 -3.49 18.46 4.50
CA HIS A 185 -3.26 19.90 4.52
C HIS A 185 -1.98 20.30 5.31
N ASP A 186 -1.19 19.33 5.79
CA ASP A 186 0.02 19.64 6.54
C ASP A 186 1.18 20.00 5.60
N HIS A 187 1.30 21.28 5.26
CA HIS A 187 2.39 21.83 4.45
C HIS A 187 3.78 21.60 5.06
N LEU A 188 3.88 21.25 6.35
CA LEU A 188 5.12 20.98 7.06
C LEU A 188 5.39 19.48 7.25
N LEU A 189 4.63 18.60 6.59
CA LEU A 189 4.76 17.16 6.74
C LEU A 189 6.19 16.66 6.48
N VAL A 190 6.87 17.20 5.47
CA VAL A 190 8.28 16.85 5.17
C VAL A 190 9.20 17.17 6.36
N TRP A 191 9.01 18.33 6.99
CA TRP A 191 9.78 18.73 8.17
C TRP A 191 9.45 17.87 9.39
N ARG A 192 8.18 17.46 9.56
CA ARG A 192 7.78 16.52 10.61
C ARG A 192 8.39 15.14 10.41
N LEU A 193 8.40 14.62 9.18
CA LEU A 193 9.06 13.34 8.85
C LEU A 193 10.55 13.37 9.19
N LEU A 194 11.24 14.47 8.85
CA LEU A 194 12.65 14.68 9.22
C LEU A 194 12.83 14.75 10.74
N ARG A 195 11.97 15.48 11.44
CA ARG A 195 11.98 15.56 12.91
C ARG A 195 11.79 14.19 13.55
N TRP A 196 10.83 13.40 13.08
CA TRP A 196 10.58 12.06 13.60
C TRP A 196 11.73 11.09 13.32
N ARG A 197 12.41 11.25 12.18
CA ARG A 197 13.63 10.48 11.90
C ARG A 197 14.73 10.76 12.93
N LEU A 198 14.96 12.04 13.24
CA LEU A 198 16.04 12.48 14.12
C LEU A 198 15.73 12.24 15.60
N PHE A 199 14.56 12.68 16.06
CA PHE A 199 14.22 12.70 17.48
C PHE A 199 13.30 11.54 17.90
N GLY A 200 12.68 10.85 16.93
CA GLY A 200 11.67 9.83 17.19
C GLY A 200 10.26 10.41 17.31
N PHE A 201 9.28 9.53 17.18
CA PHE A 201 7.87 9.77 17.47
C PHE A 201 7.53 9.25 18.87
N LYS A 202 6.69 9.99 19.59
CA LYS A 202 6.08 9.61 20.87
C LYS A 202 4.64 10.06 20.86
N ILE A 203 3.75 9.19 21.34
CA ILE A 203 2.36 9.54 21.63
C ILE A 203 2.39 10.41 22.89
N ALA A 204 1.72 11.56 22.86
CA ALA A 204 1.54 12.40 24.03
C ALA A 204 0.48 11.76 24.93
N ASP A 205 0.82 11.57 26.21
CA ASP A 205 -0.10 11.09 27.25
C ASP A 205 -1.17 12.13 27.60
#